data_AF-A0A7Y5VMR7-F1
#
_entry.id   AF-A0A7Y5VMR7-F1
#
_cell.length_a   1.000
_cell.length_b   1.000
_cell.length_c   1.000
_cell.angle_alpha   90.00
_cell.angle_beta   90.00
_cell.angle_gamma   90.00
#
_symmetry.space_group_name_H-M   'P 1'
#
loop_
_entity.id
_entity.type
_entity.pdbx_description
1 polymer ?
#
loop_
_entity_poly.entity_id
_entity_poly.type
_entity_poly.pdbx_seq_one_letter_code
_entity_poly.pdbx_strand_id
1 'polypeptide(L)'
;MGDHRRVPARLRVPVAAAAGALVIALAGCGTARTATLGGAPAGAPTDQPSGTAYGWFAYAGTATGEPVGGDHGIPGPVDALERADLRLPDHADVRRVVTQTSAGYAESYLFVFRVPAAEADDFCSQGGLGGARPVSSIPEAVAEDLDHPAVTARSRWCAGPAPTDARWSRYAVIVPGAGGDPATTHLLLQRAP
;
A
#
# COMPACT_ATOMS: atom_id res chain seq x y z
N MET A 1 -28.85 -16.39 59.87
CA MET A 1 -29.99 -15.67 60.48
C MET A 1 -29.85 -14.22 60.06
N GLY A 2 -30.73 -13.72 59.20
CA GLY A 2 -30.64 -12.37 58.61
C GLY A 2 -31.10 -12.35 57.15
N ASP A 3 -32.38 -12.60 56.93
CA ASP A 3 -33.11 -12.35 55.69
C ASP A 3 -33.55 -10.87 55.71
N HIS A 4 -33.38 -10.12 54.62
CA HIS A 4 -34.37 -9.14 54.12
C HIS A 4 -34.03 -8.67 52.70
N ARG A 5 -34.68 -9.35 51.75
CA ARG A 5 -35.35 -8.84 50.53
C ARG A 5 -35.19 -7.35 50.16
N ARG A 6 -34.95 -7.08 48.87
CA ARG A 6 -35.94 -6.45 47.95
C ARG A 6 -35.52 -6.59 46.48
N VAL A 7 -36.54 -6.73 45.63
CA VAL A 7 -36.55 -7.17 44.22
C VAL A 7 -36.69 -5.93 43.28
N PRO A 8 -36.96 -6.07 41.96
CA PRO A 8 -36.09 -5.69 40.84
C PRO A 8 -36.52 -4.41 40.09
N ALA A 9 -35.68 -3.90 39.19
CA ALA A 9 -36.11 -2.96 38.16
C ALA A 9 -35.83 -3.54 36.77
N ARG A 10 -36.92 -3.97 36.11
CA ARG A 10 -36.94 -4.25 34.68
C ARG A 10 -36.96 -2.91 33.94
N LEU A 11 -36.04 -2.69 33.00
CA LEU A 11 -36.26 -1.75 31.91
C LEU A 11 -36.29 -2.53 30.59
N ARG A 12 -37.49 -2.56 30.00
CA ARG A 12 -37.72 -2.88 28.58
C ARG A 12 -37.54 -1.59 27.77
N VAL A 13 -37.54 -1.71 26.43
CA VAL A 13 -37.91 -0.74 25.35
C VAL A 13 -36.77 -0.64 24.28
N PRO A 14 -37.05 -0.51 22.96
CA PRO A 14 -37.55 -1.54 22.04
C PRO A 14 -36.73 -1.61 20.72
N VAL A 15 -37.27 -2.39 19.77
CA VAL A 15 -36.86 -2.62 18.38
C VAL A 15 -36.90 -1.34 17.50
N ALA A 16 -35.97 -1.22 16.54
CA ALA A 16 -36.20 -0.50 15.29
C ALA A 16 -35.52 -1.23 14.12
N ALA A 17 -36.35 -1.82 13.25
CA ALA A 17 -35.98 -2.32 11.94
C ALA A 17 -36.00 -1.16 10.94
N ALA A 18 -35.05 -1.13 10.00
CA ALA A 18 -35.16 -0.32 8.79
C ALA A 18 -34.62 -1.11 7.60
N ALA A 19 -35.55 -1.66 6.83
CA ALA A 19 -35.34 -2.11 5.46
C ALA A 19 -35.18 -0.87 4.55
N GLY A 20 -34.26 -0.93 3.59
CA GLY A 20 -34.09 0.11 2.57
C GLY A 20 -33.72 -0.55 1.24
N ALA A 21 -34.68 -0.53 0.32
CA ALA A 21 -34.68 -1.30 -0.91
C ALA A 21 -33.79 -0.73 -2.03
N LEU A 22 -33.34 -1.67 -2.85
CA LEU A 22 -32.76 -1.54 -4.19
C LEU A 22 -33.64 -0.69 -5.13
N VAL A 23 -33.03 0.26 -5.85
CA VAL A 23 -33.63 0.85 -7.06
C VAL A 23 -32.59 0.80 -8.19
N ILE A 24 -32.88 0.00 -9.20
CA ILE A 24 -32.26 0.02 -10.53
C ILE A 24 -33.25 0.77 -11.44
N ALA A 25 -32.77 1.76 -12.19
CA ALA A 25 -33.44 2.21 -13.40
C ALA A 25 -32.43 2.72 -14.43
N LEU A 26 -32.53 2.12 -15.61
CA LEU A 26 -31.78 2.36 -16.83
C LEU A 26 -32.35 3.51 -17.67
N ALA A 27 -31.50 3.95 -18.60
CA ALA A 27 -31.82 4.48 -19.93
C ALA A 27 -32.14 5.97 -20.09
N GLY A 28 -31.34 6.60 -20.94
CA GLY A 28 -31.58 7.91 -21.53
C GLY A 28 -30.60 8.19 -22.67
N CYS A 29 -30.92 7.67 -23.87
CA CYS A 29 -30.34 8.09 -25.15
C CYS A 29 -30.61 9.58 -25.44
N GLY A 30 -29.68 10.28 -26.11
CA GLY A 30 -29.91 11.67 -26.52
C GLY A 30 -28.78 12.34 -27.32
N THR A 31 -28.60 11.88 -28.55
CA THR A 31 -28.11 12.54 -29.78
C THR A 31 -27.62 14.00 -29.81
N ALA A 32 -26.45 14.16 -30.48
CA ALA A 32 -26.16 15.05 -31.64
C ALA A 32 -25.14 16.19 -31.45
N ARG A 33 -24.03 16.11 -32.23
CA ARG A 33 -23.69 17.13 -33.24
C ARG A 33 -22.62 16.63 -34.23
N THR A 34 -22.98 16.75 -35.50
CA THR A 34 -22.13 16.67 -36.70
C THR A 34 -21.51 18.04 -37.02
N ALA A 35 -20.39 18.02 -37.77
CA ALA A 35 -19.61 19.10 -38.41
C ALA A 35 -18.21 19.26 -37.77
N THR A 36 -17.07 19.21 -38.47
CA THR A 36 -16.79 19.55 -39.88
C THR A 36 -15.49 18.84 -40.31
N LEU A 37 -15.42 18.30 -41.53
CA LEU A 37 -14.18 17.85 -42.16
C LEU A 37 -13.31 19.05 -42.53
N GLY A 38 -12.05 19.07 -42.09
CA GLY A 38 -11.06 20.04 -42.57
C GLY A 38 -9.77 20.08 -41.75
N GLY A 39 -8.75 19.33 -42.19
CA GLY A 39 -7.33 19.54 -41.82
C GLY A 39 -6.76 18.54 -40.79
N ALA A 40 -6.05 17.52 -41.27
CA ALA A 40 -5.05 16.79 -40.48
C ALA A 40 -3.74 17.62 -40.35
N PRO A 41 -2.75 17.29 -39.49
CA PRO A 41 -2.60 16.07 -38.67
C PRO A 41 -2.16 16.31 -37.21
N ALA A 42 -2.62 15.48 -36.27
CA ALA A 42 -1.85 15.03 -35.10
C ALA A 42 -2.62 13.96 -34.32
N GLY A 43 -2.08 12.75 -34.27
CA GLY A 43 -2.37 11.72 -33.26
C GLY A 43 -3.82 11.23 -33.18
N ALA A 44 -4.16 10.20 -33.95
CA ALA A 44 -5.38 9.44 -33.70
C ALA A 44 -5.36 8.83 -32.28
N PRO A 45 -6.44 8.94 -31.49
CA PRO A 45 -6.62 8.12 -30.30
C PRO A 45 -7.07 6.73 -30.76
N THR A 46 -6.22 5.72 -30.57
CA THR A 46 -6.67 4.33 -30.68
C THR A 46 -7.38 3.96 -29.39
N ASP A 47 -8.70 3.97 -29.44
CA ASP A 47 -9.51 3.10 -28.57
C ASP A 47 -9.03 1.65 -28.72
N GLN A 48 -8.68 1.02 -27.60
CA GLN A 48 -8.78 -0.43 -27.45
C GLN A 48 -9.53 -0.74 -26.15
N PRO A 49 -10.60 -1.56 -26.19
CA PRO A 49 -11.37 -1.93 -25.03
C PRO A 49 -10.81 -3.17 -24.30
N SER A 50 -11.01 -3.18 -22.97
CA SER A 50 -11.12 -4.32 -22.04
C SER A 50 -9.95 -5.31 -21.89
N GLY A 51 -9.33 -5.27 -20.70
CA GLY A 51 -8.92 -6.47 -19.95
C GLY A 51 -7.48 -6.94 -20.11
N THR A 52 -6.51 -6.27 -19.47
CA THR A 52 -5.18 -6.83 -19.15
C THR A 52 -4.58 -6.12 -17.95
N ALA A 53 -4.02 -6.89 -17.02
CA ALA A 53 -3.35 -6.45 -15.81
C ALA A 53 -2.33 -5.31 -16.08
N TYR A 54 -2.39 -4.25 -15.28
CA TYR A 54 -1.37 -3.21 -15.29
C TYR A 54 -0.10 -3.78 -14.66
N GLY A 55 0.82 -4.25 -15.51
CA GLY A 55 2.09 -4.82 -15.09
C GLY A 55 3.08 -3.79 -14.56
N TRP A 56 3.89 -4.28 -13.61
CA TRP A 56 5.09 -3.77 -12.92
C TRP A 56 6.10 -2.86 -13.68
N PHE A 57 5.88 -2.51 -14.95
CA PHE A 57 6.80 -1.73 -15.78
C PHE A 57 6.59 -0.21 -15.70
N ALA A 58 5.58 0.27 -14.96
CA ALA A 58 5.20 1.69 -14.94
C ALA A 58 6.06 2.59 -14.02
N TYR A 59 7.17 2.11 -13.45
CA TYR A 59 7.98 2.90 -12.49
C TYR A 59 8.89 3.96 -13.12
N ALA A 60 8.81 4.17 -14.43
CA ALA A 60 9.40 5.33 -15.07
C ALA A 60 8.47 6.56 -14.92
N GLY A 61 8.52 7.19 -13.75
CA GLY A 61 8.14 8.59 -13.59
C GLY A 61 6.81 8.82 -12.88
N THR A 62 6.90 9.29 -11.63
CA THR A 62 6.30 10.56 -11.20
C THR A 62 6.66 10.84 -9.73
N ALA A 63 7.82 11.45 -9.50
CA ALA A 63 8.08 12.52 -8.53
C ALA A 63 9.57 12.88 -8.65
N THR A 64 9.85 14.03 -9.28
CA THR A 64 11.17 14.56 -9.70
C THR A 64 11.96 13.66 -10.65
N GLY A 65 12.07 14.11 -11.91
CA GLY A 65 12.60 13.31 -13.00
C GLY A 65 14.09 13.03 -12.88
N GLU A 66 14.44 11.75 -12.86
CA GLU A 66 15.57 11.17 -13.58
C GLU A 66 15.14 9.75 -14.02
N PRO A 67 15.51 9.31 -15.23
CA PRO A 67 15.30 7.92 -15.63
C PRO A 67 16.04 6.99 -14.67
N VAL A 68 15.33 6.01 -14.10
CA VAL A 68 15.92 4.92 -13.31
C VAL A 68 16.63 3.99 -14.28
N GLY A 69 17.82 4.38 -14.71
CA GLY A 69 18.60 3.67 -15.72
C GLY A 69 19.95 4.33 -15.99
N GLY A 70 20.95 3.87 -15.23
CA GLY A 70 22.35 3.85 -15.63
C GLY A 70 23.17 5.11 -15.32
N ASP A 71 24.04 5.01 -14.30
CA ASP A 71 25.45 5.39 -14.45
C ASP A 71 26.36 5.04 -13.25
N HIS A 72 25.82 4.52 -12.14
CA HIS A 72 26.63 3.98 -11.05
C HIS A 72 26.08 2.59 -10.70
N GLY A 73 26.94 1.57 -10.55
CA GLY A 73 26.60 0.13 -10.45
C GLY A 73 25.75 -0.31 -9.25
N ILE A 74 24.80 0.52 -8.80
CA ILE A 74 23.75 0.23 -7.83
C ILE A 74 22.59 -0.40 -8.61
N PRO A 75 22.22 -1.67 -8.34
CA PRO A 75 21.10 -2.33 -9.01
C PRO A 75 19.79 -1.56 -8.79
N GLY A 76 18.85 -1.74 -9.73
CA GLY A 76 17.58 -1.01 -9.69
C GLY A 76 16.76 -1.36 -8.45
N PRO A 77 15.77 -0.53 -8.08
CA PRO A 77 14.91 -0.81 -6.92
C PRO A 77 14.17 -2.16 -7.02
N VAL A 78 13.77 -2.60 -8.22
CA VAL A 78 13.15 -3.92 -8.40
C VAL A 78 14.13 -5.04 -8.05
N ASP A 79 15.39 -4.93 -8.47
CA ASP A 79 16.45 -5.89 -8.12
C ASP A 79 16.71 -5.91 -6.60
N ALA A 80 16.47 -4.81 -5.89
CA ALA A 80 16.61 -4.75 -4.44
C ALA A 80 15.53 -5.58 -3.72
N LEU A 81 14.29 -5.56 -4.20
CA LEU A 81 13.21 -6.40 -3.65
C LEU A 81 13.54 -7.89 -3.79
N GLU A 82 13.95 -8.31 -4.98
CA GLU A 82 14.31 -9.70 -5.26
C GLU A 82 15.51 -10.15 -4.41
N ARG A 83 16.57 -9.33 -4.33
CA ARG A 83 17.75 -9.61 -3.48
C ARG A 83 17.44 -9.59 -1.98
N ALA A 84 16.37 -8.91 -1.56
CA ALA A 84 15.86 -8.93 -0.19
C ALA A 84 14.82 -10.05 0.05
N ASP A 85 14.65 -10.98 -0.89
CA ASP A 85 13.66 -12.05 -0.86
C ASP A 85 12.23 -11.56 -0.62
N LEU A 86 11.86 -10.44 -1.26
CA LEU A 86 10.52 -9.87 -1.18
C LEU A 86 9.92 -9.75 -2.57
N ARG A 87 8.59 -9.86 -2.61
CA ARG A 87 7.79 -9.54 -3.79
C ARG A 87 6.70 -8.55 -3.40
N LEU A 88 6.56 -7.50 -4.19
CA LEU A 88 5.40 -6.64 -4.06
C LEU A 88 4.16 -7.40 -4.51
N PRO A 89 2.99 -7.13 -3.92
CA PRO A 89 1.74 -7.70 -4.39
C PRO A 89 1.42 -7.25 -5.82
N ASP A 90 0.84 -8.14 -6.64
CA ASP A 90 0.67 -7.94 -8.09
C ASP A 90 -0.17 -6.70 -8.45
N HIS A 91 -1.06 -6.27 -7.56
CA HIS A 91 -1.96 -5.13 -7.75
C HIS A 91 -1.66 -3.97 -6.80
N ALA A 92 -0.44 -3.91 -6.27
CA ALA A 92 0.01 -2.79 -5.47
C ALA A 92 0.02 -1.48 -6.27
N ASP A 93 -0.75 -0.49 -5.80
CA ASP A 93 -0.64 0.90 -6.25
C ASP A 93 0.59 1.52 -5.60
N VAL A 94 1.75 1.30 -6.22
CA VAL A 94 3.02 1.86 -5.77
C VAL A 94 3.04 3.36 -6.07
N ARG A 95 3.13 4.13 -4.99
CA ARG A 95 3.06 5.60 -4.99
C ARG A 95 4.43 6.24 -5.11
N ARG A 96 5.47 5.59 -4.59
CA ARG A 96 6.83 6.13 -4.53
C ARG A 96 7.85 5.01 -4.41
N VAL A 97 8.98 5.19 -5.10
CA VAL A 97 10.20 4.40 -4.94
C VAL A 97 11.38 5.35 -4.94
N VAL A 98 12.23 5.28 -3.93
CA VAL A 98 13.39 6.15 -3.77
C VAL A 98 14.60 5.33 -3.36
N THR A 99 15.72 5.56 -4.02
CA THR A 99 17.04 5.18 -3.50
C THR A 99 17.53 6.30 -2.61
N GLN A 100 17.95 5.98 -1.39
CA GLN A 100 18.41 6.97 -0.42
C GLN A 100 19.77 6.59 0.16
N THR A 101 20.48 7.60 0.67
CA THR A 101 21.70 7.39 1.44
C THR A 101 21.30 7.23 2.90
N SER A 102 21.67 6.11 3.52
CA SER A 102 21.49 5.89 4.96
C SER A 102 22.82 5.51 5.61
N ALA A 103 23.10 6.11 6.76
CA ALA A 103 24.39 5.95 7.43
C ALA A 103 24.63 4.49 7.84
N GLY A 104 25.79 3.94 7.46
CA GLY A 104 26.16 2.56 7.80
C GLY A 104 25.64 1.49 6.83
N TYR A 105 24.96 1.88 5.76
CA TYR A 105 24.46 0.97 4.73
C TYR A 105 25.12 1.23 3.37
N ALA A 106 25.37 0.17 2.62
CA ALA A 106 25.84 0.26 1.25
C ALA A 106 24.71 0.61 0.28
N GLU A 107 23.48 0.18 0.59
CA GLU A 107 22.30 0.42 -0.22
C GLU A 107 21.09 0.67 0.70
N SER A 108 20.23 1.64 0.36
CA SER A 108 18.97 1.90 1.06
C SER A 108 17.89 2.31 0.08
N TYR A 109 16.71 1.71 0.20
CA TYR A 109 15.56 1.94 -0.69
C TYR A 109 14.27 2.06 0.10
N LEU A 110 13.46 3.06 -0.24
CA LEU A 110 12.11 3.26 0.28
C LEU A 110 11.08 2.99 -0.81
N PHE A 111 10.13 2.12 -0.53
CA PHE A 111 8.93 1.88 -1.33
C PHE A 111 7.71 2.31 -0.52
N VAL A 112 6.81 3.05 -1.15
CA VAL A 112 5.50 3.39 -0.59
C VAL A 112 4.44 2.91 -1.54
N PHE A 113 3.55 2.03 -1.08
CA PHE A 113 2.53 1.44 -1.93
C PHE A 113 1.23 1.20 -1.16
N ARG A 114 0.13 1.06 -1.92
CA ARG A 114 -1.19 0.78 -1.36
C ARG A 114 -1.72 -0.54 -1.88
N VAL A 115 -2.31 -1.29 -0.97
CA VAL A 115 -2.96 -2.59 -1.21
C VAL A 115 -4.14 -2.75 -0.25
N PRO A 116 -5.05 -3.70 -0.50
CA PRO A 116 -6.03 -4.11 0.50
C PRO A 116 -5.37 -4.41 1.85
N ALA A 117 -6.02 -4.05 2.95
CA ALA A 117 -5.43 -4.17 4.29
C ALA A 117 -5.04 -5.61 4.66
N ALA A 118 -5.85 -6.60 4.24
CA ALA A 118 -5.52 -8.01 4.44
C ALA A 118 -4.24 -8.42 3.68
N GLU A 119 -4.07 -7.94 2.46
CA GLU A 119 -2.87 -8.22 1.66
C GLU A 119 -1.63 -7.50 2.20
N ALA A 120 -1.80 -6.30 2.78
CA ALA A 120 -0.71 -5.64 3.53
C ALA A 120 -0.25 -6.50 4.72
N ASP A 121 -1.18 -7.09 5.47
CA ASP A 121 -0.84 -7.99 6.58
C ASP A 121 -0.17 -9.29 6.07
N ASP A 122 -0.65 -9.85 4.96
CA ASP A 122 -0.05 -11.04 4.31
C ASP A 122 1.34 -10.77 3.74
N PHE A 123 1.60 -9.55 3.26
CA PHE A 123 2.95 -9.13 2.85
C PHE A 123 3.96 -9.32 3.99
N CYS A 124 3.58 -9.06 5.25
CA CYS A 124 4.43 -9.28 6.41
C CYS A 124 4.67 -10.75 6.77
N SER A 125 3.97 -11.68 6.14
CA SER A 125 4.24 -13.13 6.26
C SER A 125 5.37 -13.58 5.33
N GLN A 126 5.85 -12.72 4.43
CA GLN A 126 6.93 -13.07 3.50
C GLN A 126 8.26 -13.29 4.22
N GLY A 127 8.89 -14.41 3.87
CA GLY A 127 10.33 -14.65 3.99
C GLY A 127 10.97 -14.20 5.31
N GLY A 128 10.41 -14.49 6.48
CA GLY A 128 11.07 -14.19 7.77
C GLY A 128 10.83 -12.79 8.33
N LEU A 129 9.89 -12.01 7.79
CA LEU A 129 9.43 -10.74 8.38
C LEU A 129 8.66 -10.92 9.71
N GLY A 130 8.24 -12.16 10.02
CA GLY A 130 7.68 -12.52 11.31
C GLY A 130 6.24 -12.02 11.56
N GLY A 131 5.50 -11.71 10.50
CA GLY A 131 4.08 -11.35 10.55
C GLY A 131 3.82 -9.93 11.02
N ALA A 132 2.68 -9.38 10.58
CA ALA A 132 2.24 -8.04 10.96
C ALA A 132 1.89 -8.00 12.45
N ARG A 133 2.51 -7.10 13.21
CA ARG A 133 2.30 -6.92 14.66
C ARG A 133 1.96 -5.46 14.98
N PRO A 134 1.21 -5.16 16.06
CA PRO A 134 0.96 -3.77 16.44
C PRO A 134 2.28 -3.00 16.58
N VAL A 135 2.29 -1.74 16.11
CA VAL A 135 3.47 -0.88 16.28
C VAL A 135 3.55 -0.45 17.74
N SER A 136 4.51 -1.01 18.50
CA SER A 136 4.80 -0.55 19.87
C SER A 136 5.75 0.65 19.88
N SER A 137 6.70 0.66 18.95
CA SER A 137 7.67 1.73 18.71
C SER A 137 8.42 1.44 17.40
N ILE A 138 8.86 2.48 16.71
CA ILE A 138 9.79 2.38 15.58
C ILE A 138 11.05 3.14 16.01
N PRO A 139 12.26 2.55 15.87
CA PRO A 139 13.49 3.31 16.14
C PRO A 139 13.55 4.57 15.28
N GLU A 140 13.92 5.71 15.86
CA GLU A 140 13.85 7.02 15.17
C GLU A 140 14.59 7.03 13.83
N ALA A 141 15.80 6.47 13.78
CA ALA A 141 16.58 6.36 12.54
C ALA A 141 15.84 5.57 11.45
N VAL A 142 15.09 4.53 11.83
CA VAL A 142 14.28 3.76 10.89
C VAL A 142 13.01 4.52 10.48
N ALA A 143 12.41 5.30 11.39
CA ALA A 143 11.27 6.14 11.08
C ALA A 143 11.64 7.26 10.09
N GLU A 144 12.81 7.89 10.26
CA GLU A 144 13.37 8.88 9.33
C GLU A 144 13.56 8.26 7.94
N ASP A 145 14.21 7.10 7.87
CA ASP A 145 14.42 6.38 6.61
C ASP A 145 13.10 5.89 5.97
N LEU A 146 12.03 5.71 6.74
CA LEU A 146 10.69 5.36 6.26
C LEU A 146 9.85 6.58 5.84
N ASP A 147 10.42 7.78 5.88
CA ASP A 147 9.75 9.06 5.62
C ASP A 147 8.63 9.36 6.62
N HIS A 148 8.89 9.07 7.90
CA HIS A 148 8.03 9.33 9.05
C HIS A 148 6.55 8.97 8.80
N PRO A 149 6.22 7.68 8.58
CA PRO A 149 4.85 7.26 8.34
C PRO A 149 3.93 7.73 9.47
N ALA A 150 2.72 8.17 9.13
CA ALA A 150 1.73 8.64 10.10
C ALA A 150 1.12 7.47 10.90
N VAL A 151 1.91 6.91 11.82
CA VAL A 151 1.55 5.76 12.65
C VAL A 151 0.35 6.07 13.53
N THR A 152 -0.58 5.12 13.61
CA THR A 152 -1.76 5.17 14.48
C THR A 152 -1.82 3.95 15.39
N ALA A 153 -2.74 3.93 16.34
CA ALA A 153 -2.99 2.75 17.18
C ALA A 153 -3.40 1.48 16.39
N ARG A 154 -3.82 1.63 15.12
CA ARG A 154 -4.17 0.52 14.23
C ARG A 154 -3.04 0.14 13.27
N SER A 155 -1.93 0.88 13.27
CA SER A 155 -0.79 0.58 12.42
C SER A 155 -0.13 -0.73 12.82
N ARG A 156 0.41 -1.41 11.81
CA ARG A 156 1.12 -2.67 11.96
C ARG A 156 2.54 -2.55 11.45
N TRP A 157 3.40 -3.44 11.93
CA TRP A 157 4.81 -3.47 11.61
C TRP A 157 5.30 -4.90 11.49
N CYS A 158 6.25 -5.10 10.59
CA CYS A 158 7.06 -6.31 10.54
C CYS A 158 8.49 -5.96 10.12
N ALA A 159 9.43 -6.78 10.57
CA ALA A 159 10.82 -6.59 10.27
C ALA A 159 11.59 -7.90 10.40
N GLY A 160 12.63 -8.05 9.60
CA GLY A 160 13.51 -9.20 9.68
C GLY A 160 14.60 -9.15 8.61
N PRO A 161 15.74 -9.83 8.86
CA PRO A 161 16.78 -9.97 7.85
C PRO A 161 16.28 -10.85 6.69
N ALA A 162 16.81 -10.65 5.47
CA ALA A 162 16.49 -11.56 4.36
C ALA A 162 17.04 -12.97 4.64
N PRO A 163 16.27 -14.02 4.30
CA PRO A 163 16.65 -15.40 4.59
C PRO A 163 17.84 -15.88 3.74
N THR A 164 18.03 -15.35 2.53
CA THR A 164 19.14 -15.78 1.66
C THR A 164 20.38 -14.88 1.74
N ASP A 165 20.23 -13.62 2.18
CA ASP A 165 21.34 -12.71 2.45
C ASP A 165 21.06 -11.85 3.69
N ALA A 166 21.62 -12.26 4.83
CA ALA A 166 21.41 -11.60 6.11
C ALA A 166 21.95 -10.16 6.18
N ARG A 167 22.67 -9.68 5.16
CA ARG A 167 23.05 -8.26 5.06
C ARG A 167 21.86 -7.36 4.75
N TRP A 168 20.79 -7.91 4.18
CA TRP A 168 19.56 -7.17 3.94
C TRP A 168 18.69 -7.12 5.19
N SER A 169 18.52 -5.93 5.74
CA SER A 169 17.50 -5.59 6.73
C SER A 169 16.25 -5.07 6.01
N ARG A 170 15.08 -5.51 6.47
CA ARG A 170 13.79 -5.19 5.86
C ARG A 170 12.83 -4.74 6.93
N TYR A 171 12.18 -3.62 6.69
CA TYR A 171 11.29 -2.97 7.64
C TYR A 171 10.03 -2.52 6.90
N ALA A 172 8.85 -2.91 7.39
CA ALA A 172 7.59 -2.47 6.81
C ALA A 172 6.66 -1.92 7.88
N VAL A 173 6.14 -0.71 7.65
CA VAL A 173 5.07 -0.09 8.43
C VAL A 173 3.81 -0.04 7.59
N ILE A 174 2.74 -0.62 8.10
CA ILE A 174 1.41 -0.62 7.49
C ILE A 174 0.57 0.42 8.22
N VAL A 175 0.17 1.45 7.50
CA VAL A 175 -0.74 2.50 7.98
C VAL A 175 -2.12 2.25 7.36
N PRO A 176 -3.14 1.89 8.17
CA PRO A 176 -4.47 1.67 7.65
C PRO A 176 -5.08 2.98 7.13
N GLY A 177 -5.85 2.91 6.04
CA GLY A 177 -6.63 4.04 5.57
C GLY A 177 -7.69 4.47 6.60
N ALA A 178 -8.28 5.66 6.40
CA ALA A 178 -9.27 6.21 7.33
C ALA A 178 -10.45 5.24 7.59
N GLY A 179 -10.91 4.53 6.55
CA GLY A 179 -11.93 3.48 6.63
C GLY A 179 -11.41 2.07 6.93
N GLY A 180 -10.10 1.91 7.18
CA GLY A 180 -9.43 0.63 7.34
C GLY A 180 -8.86 0.05 6.04
N ASP A 181 -9.27 0.55 4.87
CA ASP A 181 -8.87 0.06 3.56
C ASP A 181 -8.90 1.21 2.51
N PRO A 182 -7.99 1.26 1.51
CA PRO A 182 -6.74 0.49 1.42
C PRO A 182 -5.75 0.87 2.51
N ALA A 183 -4.80 -0.02 2.81
CA ALA A 183 -3.67 0.28 3.67
C ALA A 183 -2.50 0.84 2.83
N THR A 184 -1.72 1.74 3.44
CA THR A 184 -0.46 2.22 2.87
C THR A 184 0.69 1.53 3.57
N THR A 185 1.57 0.87 2.82
CA THR A 185 2.77 0.21 3.33
C THR A 185 3.99 1.04 2.96
N HIS A 186 4.76 1.42 3.98
CA HIS A 186 6.09 2.00 3.85
C HIS A 186 7.10 0.88 4.08
N LEU A 187 7.85 0.52 3.04
CA LEU A 187 8.84 -0.55 3.06
C LEU A 187 10.23 0.05 2.87
N LEU A 188 11.09 -0.18 3.85
CA LEU A 188 12.50 0.18 3.81
C LEU A 188 13.33 -1.10 3.65
N LEU A 189 14.20 -1.10 2.65
CA LEU A 189 15.19 -2.14 2.40
C LEU A 189 16.58 -1.54 2.59
N GLN A 190 17.41 -2.15 3.42
CA GLN A 190 18.75 -1.67 3.72
C GLN A 190 19.75 -2.82 3.62
N ARG A 191 20.85 -2.62 2.91
CA ARG A 191 21.93 -3.61 2.80
C ARG A 191 23.18 -3.13 3.53
N ALA A 192 23.65 -3.91 4.49
CA ALA A 192 24.94 -3.68 5.11
C ALA A 192 26.09 -3.84 4.08
N PRO A 193 27.25 -3.20 4.30
CA PRO A 193 28.43 -3.31 3.43
C PRO A 193 28.88 -4.75 3.13
#